data_AF-A0A950E4M7-F1
#
_entry.id   AF-A0A950E4M7-F1
#
_cell.length_a   1.000
_cell.length_b   1.000
_cell.length_c   1.000
_cell.angle_alpha   90.00
_cell.angle_beta   90.00
_cell.angle_gamma   90.00
#
_symmetry.space_group_name_H-M   'P 1'
#
loop_
_entity.id
_entity.type
_entity.pdbx_description
1 polymer ?
#
loop_
_entity_poly.entity_id
_entity_poly.type
_entity_poly.pdbx_seq_one_letter_code
_entity_poly.pdbx_strand_id
1 'polypeptide(L)'
;MADEAYRAVFLRVHPTGKMVLSLTTESDGEEARYAQLVAAELGVPALDVKVVPADTDRFGVGHGYNTAPSPQTPEAIQSATGKILDKAKLLAAAALETTPETIQWDNGAFVSSNDPAQPKTIADIALYAHGTGVLPPGVEGGLDAQTVYKDA
;
A
#
# COMPACT_ATOMS: atom_id res chain seq x y z
N MET A 1 -19.54 -23.68 -13.56
CA MET A 1 -18.77 -23.16 -12.42
C MET A 1 -18.10 -21.90 -12.93
N ALA A 2 -18.38 -20.75 -12.32
CA ALA A 2 -17.81 -19.48 -12.77
C ALA A 2 -16.30 -19.58 -12.59
N ASP A 3 -15.58 -19.45 -13.70
CA ASP A 3 -14.13 -19.40 -13.73
C ASP A 3 -13.69 -18.25 -12.81
N GLU A 4 -13.13 -18.59 -11.66
CA GLU A 4 -12.61 -17.62 -10.70
C GLU A 4 -11.40 -16.97 -11.38
N ALA A 5 -11.66 -15.90 -12.12
CA ALA A 5 -10.63 -15.25 -12.92
C ALA A 5 -9.96 -14.09 -12.17
N TYR A 6 -10.54 -13.65 -11.05
CA TYR A 6 -10.10 -12.45 -10.34
C TYR A 6 -9.35 -12.79 -9.06
N ARG A 7 -8.39 -11.95 -8.71
CA ARG A 7 -7.61 -12.01 -7.47
C ARG A 7 -7.53 -10.63 -6.86
N ALA A 8 -7.30 -10.55 -5.55
CA ALA A 8 -7.14 -9.28 -4.87
C ALA A 8 -5.90 -9.26 -3.98
N VAL A 9 -5.26 -8.09 -3.96
CA VAL A 9 -4.23 -7.70 -3.01
C VAL A 9 -4.73 -6.47 -2.28
N PHE A 10 -4.58 -6.46 -0.96
CA PHE A 10 -4.90 -5.32 -0.13
C PHE A 10 -3.69 -4.99 0.76
N LEU A 11 -3.22 -3.76 0.66
CA LEU A 11 -2.14 -3.25 1.50
C LEU A 11 -2.71 -2.22 2.46
N ARG A 12 -2.50 -2.45 3.75
CA ARG A 12 -2.86 -1.52 4.82
C ARG A 12 -1.60 -1.03 5.52
N VAL A 13 -1.47 0.28 5.65
CA VAL A 13 -0.43 0.93 6.45
C VAL A 13 -1.05 1.38 7.78
N HIS A 14 -0.43 1.02 8.90
CA HIS A 14 -0.83 1.44 10.23
C HIS A 14 -0.23 2.81 10.59
N PRO A 15 -0.80 3.54 11.58
CA PRO A 15 -0.25 4.82 12.03
C PRO A 15 1.21 4.75 12.50
N THR A 16 1.70 3.56 12.85
CA THR A 16 3.08 3.31 13.28
C THR A 16 4.05 3.10 12.10
N GLY A 17 3.55 3.07 10.86
CA GLY A 17 4.33 2.71 9.66
C GLY A 17 4.40 1.20 9.39
N LYS A 18 3.99 0.36 10.34
CA LYS A 18 3.87 -1.10 10.11
C LYS A 18 2.76 -1.40 9.12
N MET A 19 2.87 -2.51 8.39
CA MET A 19 1.98 -2.81 7.27
C MET A 19 1.48 -4.24 7.32
N VAL A 20 0.27 -4.43 6.79
CA VAL A 20 -0.29 -5.75 6.52
C VAL A 20 -0.63 -5.84 5.04
N LEU A 21 -0.01 -6.79 4.35
CA LEU A 21 -0.28 -7.17 2.98
C LEU A 21 -1.16 -8.42 2.98
N SER A 22 -2.45 -8.26 2.71
CA SER A 22 -3.43 -9.33 2.61
C SER A 22 -3.58 -9.79 1.16
N LEU A 23 -3.50 -11.10 0.92
CA LEU A 23 -3.63 -11.71 -0.39
C LEU A 23 -4.83 -12.66 -0.42
N THR A 24 -5.54 -12.74 -1.54
CA THR A 24 -6.51 -13.83 -1.78
C THR A 24 -5.81 -15.15 -2.12
N THR A 25 -4.56 -15.07 -2.58
CA THR A 25 -3.74 -16.21 -2.98
C THR A 25 -3.30 -17.03 -1.77
N GLU A 26 -3.33 -18.35 -1.89
CA GLU A 26 -2.75 -19.29 -0.92
C GLU A 26 -1.24 -19.08 -0.78
N SER A 27 -0.68 -19.63 0.31
CA SER A 27 0.76 -19.54 0.56
C SER A 27 1.53 -20.25 -0.54
N ASP A 28 2.48 -19.53 -1.15
CA ASP A 28 3.36 -20.02 -2.22
C ASP A 28 4.84 -20.06 -1.81
N GLY A 29 5.14 -19.68 -0.56
CA GLY A 29 6.50 -19.63 -0.01
C GLY A 29 7.28 -18.36 -0.35
N GLU A 30 6.68 -17.42 -1.07
CA GLU A 30 7.31 -16.17 -1.53
C GLU A 30 6.98 -14.98 -0.62
N GLU A 31 6.35 -15.20 0.54
CA GLU A 31 5.88 -14.13 1.44
C GLU A 31 7.01 -13.19 1.89
N ALA A 32 8.19 -13.73 2.15
CA ALA A 32 9.36 -12.93 2.49
C ALA A 32 9.78 -12.01 1.33
N ARG A 33 9.68 -12.47 0.09
CA ARG A 33 9.96 -11.68 -1.11
C ARG A 33 8.88 -10.61 -1.33
N TYR A 34 7.61 -10.93 -1.08
CA TYR A 34 6.51 -9.96 -1.14
C TYR A 34 6.69 -8.83 -0.11
N ALA A 35 7.11 -9.15 1.11
CA ALA A 35 7.45 -8.15 2.12
C ALA A 35 8.61 -7.25 1.67
N GLN A 36 9.66 -7.82 1.08
CA GLN A 36 10.79 -7.06 0.54
C GLN A 36 10.39 -6.13 -0.61
N LEU A 37 9.47 -6.57 -1.47
CA LEU A 37 8.93 -5.76 -2.57
C LEU A 37 8.20 -4.52 -2.04
N VAL A 38 7.26 -4.70 -1.10
CA VAL A 38 6.57 -3.56 -0.47
C VAL A 38 7.55 -2.64 0.25
N ALA A 39 8.51 -3.22 0.96
CA ALA A 39 9.53 -2.48 1.69
C ALA A 39 10.41 -1.61 0.78
N ALA A 40 10.83 -2.15 -0.37
CA ALA A 40 11.63 -1.42 -1.34
C ALA A 40 10.87 -0.23 -1.94
N GLU A 41 9.59 -0.42 -2.26
CA GLU A 41 8.74 0.60 -2.85
C GLU A 41 8.36 1.71 -1.84
N LEU A 42 8.10 1.36 -0.57
CA LEU A 42 7.67 2.30 0.48
C LEU A 42 8.79 2.80 1.41
N GLY A 43 10.03 2.36 1.19
CA GLY A 43 11.18 2.80 1.96
C GLY A 43 11.12 2.42 3.44
N VAL A 44 10.59 1.23 3.75
CA VAL A 44 10.47 0.71 5.13
C VAL A 44 11.26 -0.58 5.30
N PRO A 45 11.62 -0.99 6.53
CA PRO A 45 12.18 -2.31 6.77
C PRO A 45 11.20 -3.43 6.36
N ALA A 46 11.68 -4.49 5.70
CA ALA A 46 10.84 -5.64 5.34
C ALA A 46 10.20 -6.33 6.57
N LEU A 47 10.85 -6.25 7.73
CA LEU A 47 10.33 -6.75 9.01
C LEU A 47 9.07 -6.01 9.48
N ASP A 48 8.79 -4.81 8.96
CA ASP A 48 7.59 -4.04 9.26
C ASP A 48 6.42 -4.38 8.34
N VAL A 49 6.62 -5.24 7.33
CA VAL A 49 5.58 -5.71 6.41
C VAL A 49 5.20 -7.15 6.75
N LYS A 50 4.00 -7.33 7.31
CA LYS A 50 3.42 -8.67 7.51
C LYS A 50 2.63 -9.08 6.28
N VAL A 51 2.97 -10.21 5.68
CA VAL A 51 2.19 -10.80 4.59
C VAL A 51 1.24 -11.85 5.15
N VAL A 52 -0.02 -11.80 4.74
CA VAL A 52 -1.09 -12.71 5.13
C VAL A 52 -1.66 -13.35 3.86
N PRO A 53 -1.21 -14.56 3.49
CA PRO A 53 -1.82 -15.31 2.40
C PRO A 53 -3.21 -15.83 2.81
N ALA A 54 -4.07 -16.05 1.82
CA ALA A 54 -5.44 -16.52 1.99
C ALA A 54 -6.21 -15.80 3.11
N ASP A 55 -6.16 -14.46 3.12
CA ASP A 55 -6.78 -13.64 4.16
C ASP A 55 -8.32 -13.59 3.99
N THR A 56 -9.00 -14.62 4.50
CA THR A 56 -10.46 -14.74 4.44
C THR A 56 -11.18 -13.77 5.39
N ASP A 57 -10.50 -13.29 6.45
CA ASP A 57 -11.04 -12.24 7.31
C ASP A 57 -11.19 -10.92 6.53
N ARG A 58 -10.25 -10.66 5.59
CA ARG A 58 -10.31 -9.48 4.73
C ARG A 58 -11.24 -9.65 3.54
N PHE A 59 -11.12 -10.75 2.80
CA PHE A 59 -11.77 -10.91 1.50
C PHE A 59 -13.09 -11.71 1.54
N GLY A 60 -13.43 -12.29 2.69
CA GLY A 60 -14.59 -13.17 2.84
C GLY A 60 -14.39 -14.55 2.21
N VAL A 61 -15.43 -15.37 2.29
CA VAL A 61 -15.46 -16.74 1.73
C VAL A 61 -16.55 -16.85 0.66
N GLY A 62 -16.24 -17.52 -0.46
CA GLY A 62 -17.20 -17.75 -1.54
C GLY A 62 -17.40 -16.60 -2.54
N HIS A 63 -16.51 -15.60 -2.55
CA HIS A 63 -16.58 -14.43 -3.43
C HIS A 63 -16.05 -14.68 -4.86
N GLY A 64 -15.64 -15.91 -5.19
CA GLY A 64 -15.14 -16.25 -6.53
C GLY A 64 -13.76 -15.67 -6.86
N TYR A 65 -12.96 -15.36 -5.82
CA TYR A 65 -11.54 -15.05 -6.00
C TYR A 65 -10.77 -16.33 -6.21
N ASN A 66 -9.91 -16.33 -7.21
CA ASN A 66 -8.96 -17.40 -7.39
C ASN A 66 -7.92 -17.34 -6.26
N THR A 67 -7.60 -18.51 -5.72
CA THR A 67 -6.66 -18.65 -4.61
C THR A 67 -5.36 -19.32 -5.03
N ALA A 68 -5.27 -19.92 -6.22
CA ALA A 68 -4.05 -20.58 -6.68
C ALA A 68 -2.87 -19.58 -6.83
N PRO A 69 -1.61 -19.98 -6.55
CA PRO A 69 -0.44 -19.14 -6.79
C PRO A 69 -0.39 -18.60 -8.22
N SER A 70 -0.11 -17.30 -8.37
CA SER A 70 -0.06 -16.63 -9.67
C SER A 70 1.26 -15.87 -9.81
N PRO A 71 1.94 -15.97 -10.97
CA PRO A 71 3.16 -15.21 -11.23
C PRO A 71 2.91 -13.70 -11.30
N GLN A 72 1.66 -13.26 -11.43
CA GLN A 72 1.25 -11.85 -11.49
C GLN A 72 1.07 -11.17 -10.12
N THR A 73 1.24 -11.93 -9.03
CA THR A 73 1.09 -11.43 -7.66
C THR A 73 2.04 -10.25 -7.36
N PRO A 74 3.32 -10.26 -7.77
CA PRO A 74 4.23 -9.11 -7.60
C PRO A 74 3.73 -7.82 -8.26
N GLU A 75 3.23 -7.89 -9.49
CA GLU A 75 2.73 -6.75 -10.24
C GLU A 75 1.49 -6.15 -9.58
N ALA A 76 0.62 -7.01 -9.03
CA ALA A 76 -0.53 -6.57 -8.26
C ALA A 76 -0.14 -5.87 -6.95
N ILE A 77 0.89 -6.39 -6.26
CA ILE A 77 1.48 -5.74 -5.08
C ILE A 77 2.06 -4.38 -5.44
N GLN A 78 2.84 -4.29 -6.52
CA GLN A 78 3.38 -3.01 -7.00
C GLN A 78 2.27 -2.01 -7.34
N SER A 79 1.18 -2.46 -7.97
CA SER A 79 0.02 -1.62 -8.25
C SER A 79 -0.65 -1.11 -6.97
N ALA A 80 -0.81 -1.97 -5.95
CA ALA A 80 -1.35 -1.55 -4.66
C ALA A 80 -0.43 -0.54 -3.97
N THR A 81 0.89 -0.77 -4.00
CA THR A 81 1.88 0.15 -3.44
C THR A 81 1.92 1.50 -4.18
N GLY A 82 1.80 1.50 -5.51
CA GLY A 82 1.68 2.73 -6.29
C GLY A 82 0.48 3.57 -5.87
N LYS A 83 -0.68 2.95 -5.66
CA LYS A 83 -1.87 3.64 -5.12
C LYS A 83 -1.64 4.22 -3.72
N ILE A 84 -0.89 3.51 -2.86
CA ILE A 84 -0.48 4.04 -1.55
C ILE A 84 0.39 5.28 -1.73
N LEU A 85 1.39 5.25 -2.61
CA LEU A 85 2.27 6.38 -2.89
C LEU A 85 1.49 7.58 -3.46
N ASP A 86 0.55 7.35 -4.37
CA ASP A 86 -0.30 8.40 -4.94
C ASP A 86 -1.16 9.07 -3.86
N LYS A 87 -1.83 8.29 -3.01
CA LYS A 87 -2.61 8.81 -1.88
C LYS A 87 -1.71 9.53 -0.88
N ALA A 88 -0.56 8.95 -0.55
CA ALA A 88 0.38 9.51 0.40
C ALA A 88 0.99 10.82 -0.09
N LYS A 89 1.20 10.99 -1.40
CA LYS A 89 1.67 12.24 -2.00
C LYS A 89 0.68 13.39 -1.80
N LEU A 90 -0.62 13.13 -1.95
CA LEU A 90 -1.67 14.14 -1.67
C LEU A 90 -1.68 14.54 -0.20
N LEU A 91 -1.53 13.56 0.70
CA LEU A 91 -1.47 13.79 2.14
C LEU A 91 -0.19 14.51 2.56
N ALA A 92 0.95 14.18 1.95
CA ALA A 92 2.23 14.84 2.18
C ALA A 92 2.18 16.31 1.76
N ALA A 93 1.55 16.61 0.62
CA ALA A 93 1.33 17.97 0.17
C ALA A 93 0.54 18.78 1.21
N ALA A 94 -0.57 18.23 1.73
CA ALA A 94 -1.33 18.88 2.79
C ALA A 94 -0.56 19.01 4.11
N ALA A 95 0.20 17.99 4.50
CA ALA A 95 1.00 18.01 5.72
C ALA A 95 2.16 19.03 5.66
N LEU A 96 2.66 19.32 4.46
CA LEU A 96 3.71 20.32 4.20
C LEU A 96 3.14 21.65 3.71
N GLU A 97 1.81 21.83 3.76
CA GLU A 97 1.11 23.05 3.34
C GLU A 97 1.49 23.53 1.92
N THR A 98 1.65 22.57 1.01
CA THR A 98 2.10 22.80 -0.36
C THR A 98 1.25 22.04 -1.38
N THR A 99 1.63 22.09 -2.65
CA THR A 99 0.89 21.42 -3.73
C THR A 99 1.53 20.08 -4.10
N PRO A 100 0.75 19.06 -4.51
CA PRO A 100 1.28 17.74 -4.87
C PRO A 100 2.36 17.78 -5.96
N GLU A 101 2.33 18.75 -6.87
CA GLU A 101 3.31 18.87 -7.96
C GLU A 101 4.72 19.19 -7.45
N THR A 102 4.82 19.81 -6.28
CA THR A 102 6.11 20.13 -5.64
C THR A 102 6.65 19.00 -4.77
N ILE A 103 5.87 17.93 -4.59
CA ILE A 103 6.25 16.78 -3.78
C ILE A 103 6.92 15.72 -4.65
N GLN A 104 8.09 15.28 -4.21
CA GLN A 104 8.86 14.19 -4.81
C GLN A 104 9.03 13.06 -3.80
N TRP A 105 8.98 11.82 -4.29
CA TRP A 105 9.35 10.64 -3.50
C TRP A 105 10.84 10.38 -3.72
N ASP A 106 11.63 10.49 -2.66
CA ASP A 106 13.08 10.28 -2.70
C ASP A 106 13.53 9.51 -1.45
N ASN A 107 14.31 8.46 -1.68
CA ASN A 107 14.93 7.63 -0.64
C ASN A 107 14.02 7.27 0.56
N GLY A 108 12.76 6.89 0.29
CA GLY A 108 11.79 6.46 1.31
C GLY A 108 11.01 7.58 2.01
N ALA A 109 11.11 8.82 1.52
CA ALA A 109 10.36 9.95 2.05
C ALA A 109 9.83 10.88 0.96
N PHE A 110 8.76 11.59 1.28
CA PHE A 110 8.26 12.71 0.50
C PHE A 110 9.02 13.99 0.85
N VAL A 111 9.54 14.65 -0.16
CA VAL A 111 10.32 15.89 -0.06
C VAL A 111 9.62 16.97 -0.87
N SER A 112 9.43 18.16 -0.28
CA SER A 112 8.95 19.32 -1.04
C SER A 112 10.13 20.06 -1.65
N SER A 113 10.01 20.45 -2.93
CA SER A 113 10.98 21.34 -3.57
C SER A 113 11.12 22.70 -2.87
N ASN A 114 10.11 23.11 -2.11
CA ASN A 114 10.11 24.40 -1.40
C ASN A 114 10.81 24.34 -0.04
N ASP A 115 10.78 23.18 0.62
CA ASP A 115 11.48 22.94 1.88
C ASP A 115 12.05 21.50 1.93
N PRO A 116 13.23 21.28 1.35
CA PRO A 116 13.87 19.97 1.35
C PRO A 116 14.33 19.50 2.74
N ALA A 117 14.35 20.38 3.75
CA ALA A 117 14.85 20.06 5.08
C ALA A 117 13.83 19.29 5.94
N GLN A 118 12.59 19.15 5.48
CA GLN A 118 11.51 18.47 6.20
C GLN A 118 10.92 17.29 5.43
N PRO A 119 11.70 16.22 5.19
CA PRO A 119 11.18 15.01 4.56
C PRO A 119 10.10 14.37 5.44
N LYS A 120 9.07 13.78 4.80
CA LYS A 120 8.01 13.02 5.48
C LYS A 120 8.03 11.57 5.00
N THR A 121 8.36 10.65 5.90
CA THR A 121 8.34 9.21 5.61
C THR A 121 6.91 8.71 5.44
N ILE A 122 6.75 7.48 4.91
CA ILE A 122 5.42 6.86 4.84
C ILE A 122 4.76 6.71 6.22
N ALA A 123 5.55 6.53 7.28
CA ALA A 123 5.06 6.45 8.65
C ALA A 123 4.50 7.80 9.14
N ASP A 124 5.19 8.90 8.82
CA ASP A 124 4.71 10.26 9.14
C ASP A 124 3.37 10.54 8.43
N ILE A 125 3.27 10.14 7.16
CA ILE A 125 2.05 10.31 6.38
C ILE A 125 0.92 9.40 6.88
N ALA A 126 1.22 8.16 7.24
CA ALA A 126 0.23 7.26 7.83
C ALA A 126 -0.31 7.81 9.16
N LEU A 127 0.56 8.33 10.03
CA LEU A 127 0.16 8.98 11.27
C LEU A 127 -0.73 10.21 11.01
N TYR A 128 -0.35 11.06 10.05
CA TYR A 128 -1.14 12.21 9.64
C TYR A 128 -2.54 11.79 9.15
N ALA A 129 -2.62 10.79 8.28
CA ALA A 129 -3.87 10.31 7.67
C ALA A 129 -4.83 9.64 8.65
N HIS A 130 -4.30 8.99 9.69
CA HIS A 130 -5.09 8.30 10.71
C HIS A 130 -5.44 9.16 11.93
N GLY A 131 -4.69 10.23 12.17
CA GLY A 131 -4.77 11.01 13.40
C GLY A 131 -5.14 12.47 13.15
N THR A 132 -4.13 13.33 13.24
CA THR A 132 -4.27 14.78 13.45
C THR A 132 -4.34 15.59 12.15
N GLY A 133 -4.23 14.94 10.99
CA GLY A 133 -4.15 15.62 9.72
C GLY A 133 -5.48 16.21 9.23
N VAL A 134 -5.40 17.36 8.56
CA VAL A 134 -6.53 17.89 7.79
C VAL A 134 -6.52 17.22 6.43
N LEU A 135 -7.51 16.35 6.18
CA LEU A 135 -7.57 15.59 4.94
C LEU A 135 -7.90 16.52 3.76
N PRO A 136 -7.18 16.40 2.62
CA PRO A 136 -7.55 17.10 1.40
C PRO A 136 -8.98 16.75 0.95
N PRO A 137 -9.67 17.64 0.22
CA PRO A 137 -11.00 17.35 -0.33
C PRO A 137 -10.99 16.07 -1.18
N GLY A 138 -11.90 15.15 -0.89
CA GLY A 138 -12.03 13.88 -1.63
C GLY A 138 -10.98 12.82 -1.26
N VAL A 139 -10.08 13.08 -0.31
CA VAL A 139 -9.12 12.09 0.20
C VAL A 139 -9.66 11.50 1.50
N GLU A 140 -9.90 10.20 1.50
CA GLU A 140 -10.31 9.47 2.69
C GLU A 140 -9.17 9.33 3.69
N GLY A 141 -9.52 9.23 4.98
CA GLY A 141 -8.55 8.97 6.04
C GLY A 141 -7.85 7.62 5.91
N GLY A 142 -6.85 7.41 6.76
CA GLY A 142 -6.01 6.23 6.73
C GLY A 142 -5.17 6.07 5.47
N LEU A 143 -4.40 5.00 5.40
CA LEU A 143 -3.51 4.75 4.27
C LEU A 143 -3.58 3.27 3.88
N ASP A 144 -4.50 2.97 2.98
CA ASP A 144 -4.74 1.62 2.49
C ASP A 144 -5.14 1.65 1.00
N ALA A 145 -4.89 0.53 0.32
CA ALA A 145 -5.16 0.38 -1.10
C ALA A 145 -5.48 -1.07 -1.44
N GLN A 146 -6.46 -1.25 -2.33
CA GLN A 146 -6.79 -2.54 -2.91
C GLN A 146 -6.53 -2.54 -4.42
N THR A 147 -5.99 -3.65 -4.90
CA THR A 147 -5.89 -3.95 -6.33
C THR A 147 -6.58 -5.29 -6.58
N VAL A 148 -7.55 -5.28 -7.50
CA VAL A 148 -8.18 -6.49 -8.02
C VAL A 148 -7.75 -6.62 -9.48
N TYR A 149 -7.26 -7.79 -9.86
CA TYR A 149 -6.77 -8.07 -11.20
C TYR A 149 -7.32 -9.40 -11.70
N LYS A 150 -7.33 -9.57 -13.02
CA LYS A 150 -7.74 -10.80 -13.68
C LYS A 150 -6.49 -11.57 -14.09
N ASP A 151 -6.44 -12.87 -13.82
CA ASP A 151 -5.38 -13.72 -14.38
C ASP A 151 -5.44 -13.68 -15.91
N ALA A 152 -4.27 -13.60 -16.53
CA ALA A 152 -4.14 -13.64 -17.99
C ALA A 152 -4.27 -15.08 -18.53
#